data_AF-G5LLM6-F1
#
_entry.id   AF-G5LLM6-F1
#
_cell.length_a   1.000
_cell.length_b   1.000
_cell.length_c   1.000
_cell.angle_alpha   90.00
_cell.angle_beta   90.00
_cell.angle_gamma   90.00
#
_symmetry.space_group_name_H-M   'P 1'
#
loop_
_entity.id
_entity.type
_entity.pdbx_description
1 polymer ?
#
loop_
_entity_poly.entity_id
_entity_poly.type
_entity_poly.pdbx_seq_one_letter_code
_entity_poly.pdbx_strand_id
1 'polypeptide(L)'
;MRPGDLEQSVLATGKLDALRKVDVGAQVSGQLKTLLVSIGDNVKKDQLLGVIDPDQAENQIKEVEATLMELNAERQQAAAELKLARVTLAR
;
A
#
# COMPACT_ATOMS: atom_id res chain seq x y z
N MET A 1 38.21 27.37 56.47
CA MET A 1 37.00 27.70 55.69
C MET A 1 36.69 26.48 54.84
N ARG A 2 35.49 25.90 54.97
CA ARG A 2 35.11 24.72 54.17
C ARG A 2 34.56 25.25 52.84
N PRO A 3 35.04 24.79 51.67
CA PRO A 3 34.43 25.15 50.40
C PRO A 3 32.98 24.66 50.43
N GLY A 4 32.04 25.59 50.29
CA GLY A 4 30.63 25.29 50.11
C GLY A 4 30.33 25.39 48.62
N ASP A 5 29.79 24.34 48.04
CA ASP A 5 29.42 24.33 46.64
C ASP A 5 28.28 25.33 46.39
N LEU A 6 28.53 26.29 45.49
CA LEU A 6 27.53 27.25 45.04
C LEU A 6 26.86 26.68 43.79
N GLU A 7 25.64 26.20 43.93
CA GLU A 7 24.85 25.75 42.79
C GLU A 7 23.92 26.87 42.29
N GLN A 8 24.07 27.22 41.01
CA GLN A 8 23.23 28.21 40.33
C GLN A 8 22.34 27.47 39.33
N SER A 9 21.07 27.25 39.71
CA SER A 9 20.08 26.66 38.81
C SER A 9 19.41 27.72 37.95
N VAL A 10 19.37 27.52 36.64
CA VAL A 10 18.67 28.38 35.69
C VAL A 10 17.35 27.71 35.29
N LEU A 11 16.24 28.42 35.50
CA LEU A 11 14.92 27.95 35.08
C LEU A 11 14.79 28.06 33.56
N ALA A 12 14.73 26.92 32.88
CA ALA A 12 14.48 26.83 31.45
C ALA A 12 13.12 26.14 31.20
N THR A 13 12.28 26.75 30.37
CA THR A 13 11.04 26.11 29.91
C THR A 13 11.38 25.11 28.81
N GLY A 14 11.43 23.83 29.14
CA GLY A 14 11.60 22.75 28.17
C GLY A 14 10.25 22.28 27.63
N LYS A 15 10.11 22.17 26.31
CA LYS A 15 8.98 21.49 25.67
C LYS A 15 9.36 20.03 25.46
N LEU A 16 8.51 19.10 25.94
CA LEU A 16 8.64 17.67 25.66
C LEU A 16 7.78 17.33 24.44
N ASP A 17 8.40 16.69 23.45
CA ASP A 17 7.74 16.16 22.25
C ASP A 17 8.07 14.65 22.12
N ALA A 18 7.27 13.93 21.33
CA ALA A 18 7.51 12.51 21.07
C ALA A 18 8.84 12.27 20.35
N LEU A 19 9.57 11.21 20.73
CA LEU A 19 10.87 10.87 20.13
C LEU A 19 10.77 10.63 18.61
N ARG A 20 9.63 10.11 18.14
CA ARG A 20 9.32 9.91 16.72
C ARG A 20 7.86 10.23 16.48
N LYS A 21 7.59 11.11 15.51
CA LYS A 21 6.26 11.45 15.02
C LYS A 21 6.23 11.19 13.52
N VAL A 22 5.22 10.47 13.05
CA VAL A 22 4.98 10.19 11.64
C VAL A 22 3.52 10.45 11.34
N ASP A 23 3.26 11.27 10.33
CA ASP A 23 1.90 11.50 9.83
C ASP A 23 1.61 10.44 8.75
N VAL A 24 0.68 9.53 9.04
CA VAL A 24 0.30 8.43 8.14
C VAL A 24 -0.87 8.89 7.28
N GLY A 25 -0.66 8.93 5.96
CA GLY A 25 -1.69 9.24 4.96
C GLY A 25 -1.80 8.14 3.91
N ALA A 26 -2.79 8.27 3.03
CA ALA A 26 -2.96 7.38 1.89
C ALA A 26 -2.56 8.07 0.58
N GLN A 27 -1.92 7.33 -0.33
CA GLN A 27 -1.53 7.85 -1.64
C GLN A 27 -2.69 7.85 -2.66
N VAL A 28 -3.74 7.07 -2.39
CA VAL A 28 -4.90 6.91 -3.28
C VAL A 28 -6.05 7.80 -2.81
N SER A 29 -6.74 8.41 -3.77
CA SER A 29 -7.97 9.17 -3.53
C SER A 29 -9.15 8.22 -3.48
N GLY A 30 -9.98 8.31 -2.45
CA GLY A 30 -11.19 7.51 -2.32
C GLY A 30 -11.89 7.75 -0.99
N GLN A 31 -13.12 7.27 -0.87
CA GLN A 31 -13.85 7.36 0.39
C GLN A 31 -13.28 6.35 1.40
N LEU A 32 -13.05 6.80 2.64
CA LEU A 32 -12.68 5.90 3.73
C LEU A 32 -13.89 5.00 4.06
N LYS A 33 -13.76 3.70 3.79
CA LYS A 33 -14.84 2.72 4.00
C LYS A 33 -14.85 2.21 5.44
N THR A 34 -13.68 1.99 6.02
CA THR A 34 -13.56 1.47 7.39
C THR A 34 -12.30 1.99 8.05
N LEU A 35 -12.40 2.37 9.33
CA LEU A 35 -11.27 2.66 10.20
C LEU A 35 -11.25 1.63 11.32
N LEU A 36 -10.13 0.93 11.49
CA LEU A 36 -9.98 -0.20 12.41
C LEU A 36 -9.29 0.18 13.73
N VAL A 37 -8.89 1.45 13.88
CA VAL A 37 -8.12 1.94 15.03
C VAL A 37 -8.75 3.19 15.61
N SER A 38 -8.63 3.33 16.93
CA SER A 38 -9.09 4.48 17.70
C SER A 38 -7.93 5.28 18.28
N ILE A 39 -8.20 6.52 18.67
CA ILE A 39 -7.20 7.39 19.31
C ILE A 39 -6.77 6.76 20.64
N GLY A 40 -5.47 6.49 20.78
CA GLY A 40 -4.88 5.87 21.97
C GLY A 40 -4.52 4.39 21.81
N ASP A 41 -4.92 3.76 20.70
CA ASP A 41 -4.57 2.36 20.43
C ASP A 41 -3.09 2.19 20.10
N ASN A 42 -2.47 1.14 20.65
CA ASN A 42 -1.12 0.74 20.29
C ASN A 42 -1.16 -0.14 19.04
N VAL A 43 -0.53 0.31 17.96
CA VAL A 43 -0.47 -0.42 16.69
C VAL A 43 0.91 -1.05 16.46
N LYS A 44 0.93 -2.19 15.77
CA LYS A 44 2.16 -2.86 15.33
C LYS A 44 2.56 -2.43 13.93
N LYS A 45 3.83 -2.63 13.58
CA LYS A 45 4.29 -2.45 12.20
C LYS A 45 3.47 -3.33 11.25
N ASP A 46 3.10 -2.79 10.09
CA ASP A 46 2.33 -3.44 9.03
C ASP A 46 0.89 -3.84 9.44
N GLN A 47 0.39 -3.30 10.55
CA GLN A 47 -1.00 -3.49 10.95
C GLN A 47 -1.96 -2.69 10.06
N LEU A 48 -3.05 -3.33 9.63
CA LEU A 48 -4.13 -2.69 8.89
C LEU A 48 -4.83 -1.63 9.78
N LEU A 49 -4.76 -0.36 9.37
CA LEU A 49 -5.34 0.76 10.11
C LEU A 49 -6.72 1.14 9.60
N GLY A 50 -6.96 1.01 8.29
CA GLY A 50 -8.20 1.35 7.64
C GLY A 50 -8.20 0.92 6.18
N VAL A 51 -9.38 0.95 5.57
CA VAL A 51 -9.62 0.52 4.19
C VAL A 51 -10.30 1.67 3.45
N ILE A 52 -9.71 2.05 2.32
CA ILE A 52 -10.29 2.97 1.33
C ILE A 52 -11.10 2.13 0.33
N ASP A 53 -12.18 2.71 -0.19
CA ASP A 53 -13.05 2.06 -1.17
C ASP A 53 -12.27 1.43 -2.35
N PRO A 54 -12.27 0.09 -2.50
CA PRO A 54 -11.47 -0.61 -3.51
C PRO A 54 -12.16 -0.73 -4.87
N ASP A 55 -13.43 -0.32 -5.00
CA ASP A 55 -14.28 -0.64 -6.16
C ASP A 55 -13.63 -0.22 -7.50
N GLN A 56 -12.97 0.94 -7.55
CA GLN A 56 -12.27 1.40 -8.76
C GLN A 56 -11.09 0.48 -9.13
N ALA A 57 -10.30 0.06 -8.14
CA ALA A 57 -9.16 -0.82 -8.38
C ALA A 57 -9.62 -2.22 -8.79
N GLU A 58 -10.68 -2.75 -8.15
CA GLU A 58 -11.26 -4.04 -8.53
C GLU A 58 -11.81 -4.05 -9.96
N ASN A 59 -12.47 -2.96 -10.37
CA ASN A 59 -12.97 -2.83 -11.73
C ASN A 59 -11.82 -2.80 -12.75
N GLN A 60 -10.73 -2.09 -12.43
CA GLN A 60 -9.54 -2.05 -13.29
C GLN A 60 -8.89 -3.44 -13.42
N ILE A 61 -8.82 -4.20 -12.33
CA ILE A 61 -8.29 -5.58 -12.35
C ILE A 61 -9.14 -6.45 -13.27
N LYS A 62 -10.48 -6.41 -13.13
CA LYS A 62 -11.40 -7.19 -13.97
C LYS A 62 -11.27 -6.85 -15.45
N GLU A 63 -11.12 -5.56 -15.78
CA GLU A 63 -10.89 -5.11 -17.16
C GLU A 63 -9.61 -5.72 -17.73
N VAL A 64 -8.50 -5.64 -16.99
CA VAL A 64 -7.21 -6.19 -17.42
C VAL A 64 -7.26 -7.71 -17.54
N GLU A 65 -7.93 -8.41 -16.61
CA GLU A 65 -8.12 -9.86 -16.69
C GLU A 65 -8.94 -10.28 -17.92
N ALA A 66 -9.98 -9.52 -18.27
CA ALA A 66 -10.76 -9.75 -19.48
C ALA A 66 -9.91 -9.57 -20.75
N THR A 67 -9.11 -8.51 -20.83
CA THR A 67 -8.18 -8.29 -21.95
C THR A 67 -7.15 -9.42 -22.05
N LEU A 68 -6.61 -9.90 -20.92
CA LEU A 68 -5.70 -11.05 -20.92
C LEU A 68 -6.37 -12.33 -21.41
N MET A 69 -7.64 -12.54 -21.08
CA MET A 69 -8.39 -13.71 -21.54
C MET A 69 -8.61 -13.67 -23.06
N GLU A 70 -8.98 -12.51 -23.60
CA GLU A 70 -9.14 -12.28 -25.04
C GLU A 70 -7.84 -12.59 -25.80
N LEU A 71 -6.72 -11.98 -25.39
CA LEU A 71 -5.41 -12.19 -26.02
C LEU A 71 -4.95 -13.65 -25.94
N ASN A 72 -5.26 -14.35 -24.85
CA ASN A 72 -4.93 -15.77 -24.74
C ASN A 72 -5.76 -16.63 -25.70
N ALA A 73 -7.04 -16.30 -25.90
CA ALA A 73 -7.90 -16.99 -26.86
C ALA A 73 -7.40 -16.75 -28.30
N GLU A 74 -7.07 -15.51 -28.65
CA GLU A 74 -6.49 -15.17 -29.96
C GLU A 74 -5.17 -15.92 -30.21
N ARG A 75 -4.29 -15.95 -29.22
CA ARG A 75 -3.03 -16.70 -29.31
C ARG A 75 -3.28 -18.20 -29.50
N GLN A 76 -4.28 -18.76 -28.82
CA GLN A 76 -4.63 -20.17 -28.96
C GLN A 76 -5.17 -20.47 -30.37
N GLN A 77 -5.99 -19.59 -30.92
CA GLN A 77 -6.47 -19.69 -32.29
C GLN A 77 -5.31 -19.63 -33.29
N ALA A 78 -4.44 -18.63 -33.18
CA ALA A 78 -3.28 -18.48 -34.05
C ALA A 78 -2.34 -19.70 -33.98
N ALA A 79 -2.17 -20.29 -32.79
CA ALA A 79 -1.39 -21.51 -32.62
C ALA A 79 -2.03 -22.73 -33.31
N ALA A 80 -3.36 -22.84 -33.29
CA ALA A 80 -4.09 -23.89 -33.99
C ALA A 80 -3.99 -23.73 -35.52
N GLU A 81 -4.14 -22.51 -36.03
CA GLU A 81 -3.99 -22.18 -37.45
C GLU A 81 -2.57 -22.49 -37.95
N LEU A 82 -1.55 -22.10 -37.18
CA LEU A 82 -0.15 -22.41 -37.46
C LEU A 82 0.09 -23.93 -37.52
N LYS A 83 -0.51 -24.69 -36.60
CA LYS A 83 -0.42 -26.15 -36.59
C LYS A 83 -1.06 -26.76 -37.85
N LEU A 84 -2.23 -26.27 -38.25
CA LEU A 84 -2.92 -26.70 -39.47
C LEU A 84 -2.06 -26.42 -40.71
N ALA A 85 -1.54 -25.19 -40.84
CA ALA A 85 -0.69 -24.79 -41.97
C ALA A 85 0.56 -25.67 -42.10
N ARG A 86 1.19 -26.03 -40.98
CA ARG A 86 2.35 -26.95 -40.96
C ARG A 86 2.00 -28.35 -41.45
N VAL A 87 0.85 -28.89 -41.04
CA VAL A 87 0.40 -30.23 -41.48
C VAL A 87 0.08 -30.23 -42.97
N THR A 88 -0.58 -29.18 -43.47
CA THR A 88 -0.92 -29.06 -44.90
C THR A 88 0.33 -28.91 -45.77
N LEU A 89 1.36 -28.18 -45.33
CA LEU A 89 2.62 -28.03 -46.07
C LEU A 89 3.43 -29.34 -46.14
N ALA A 90 3.35 -30.18 -45.11
CA ALA A 90 4.07 -31.45 -45.05
C ALA A 90 3.43 -32.56 -45.90
N ARG A 91 2.27 -32.29 -46.53
CA ARG A 91 1.53 -33.21 -47.40
C ARG A 91 1.84 -32.93 -48.87
#